data_AF-A0AA38M7V8-F1
#
_entry.id   AF-A0AA38M7V8-F1
#
_cell.length_a   1.000
_cell.length_b   1.000
_cell.length_c   1.000
_cell.angle_alpha   90.00
_cell.angle_beta   90.00
_cell.angle_gamma   90.00
#
_symmetry.space_group_name_H-M   'P 1'
#
loop_
_entity.id
_entity.type
_entity.pdbx_description
1 polymer ?
#
loop_
_entity_poly.entity_id
_entity_poly.type
_entity_poly.pdbx_seq_one_letter_code
_entity_poly.pdbx_strand_id
1 'polypeptide(L)'
;MTSLFDQFEQPSSKPRNNNLTTAEMSTLGYINMTLEQDVPIFSKTKKDFTPSDKITHVAISNKQLAVAMANNMLFRMNPHNPQQHDEISLTKYTTTCRLTNLFMDPTGNHLLLTNKP
;
A
#
# COMPACT_ATOMS: atom_id res chain seq x y z
N MET A 1 -12.34 -18.27 19.82
CA MET A 1 -11.93 -18.64 18.45
C MET A 1 -11.20 -17.45 17.88
N THR A 2 -9.87 -17.48 17.88
CA THR A 2 -9.04 -16.41 17.30
C THR A 2 -9.01 -16.61 15.78
N SER A 3 -9.26 -15.53 15.04
CA SER A 3 -9.28 -15.53 13.58
C SER A 3 -7.86 -15.75 13.04
N LEU A 4 -7.73 -16.46 11.90
CA LEU A 4 -6.44 -16.63 11.20
C LEU A 4 -5.73 -15.29 10.95
N PHE A 5 -6.49 -14.20 10.85
CA PHE A 5 -5.96 -12.84 10.68
C PHE A 5 -5.35 -12.25 11.97
N ASP A 6 -5.86 -12.57 13.16
CA ASP A 6 -5.33 -12.06 14.45
C ASP A 6 -3.90 -12.56 14.72
N GLN A 7 -3.53 -13.72 14.17
CA GLN A 7 -2.19 -14.30 14.32
C GLN A 7 -1.11 -13.49 13.59
N PHE A 8 -1.47 -12.76 12.54
CA PHE A 8 -0.55 -11.89 11.80
C PHE A 8 -0.46 -10.48 12.38
N GLU A 9 -1.36 -10.11 13.28
CA GLU A 9 -1.37 -8.80 13.96
C GLU A 9 -0.56 -8.81 15.27
N GLN A 10 -0.20 -10.00 15.78
CA GLN A 10 0.67 -10.12 16.95
C GLN A 10 2.15 -10.03 16.53
N PRO A 11 2.90 -8.99 16.95
CA PRO A 11 4.34 -9.01 16.81
C PRO A 11 4.87 -10.20 17.60
N SER A 12 5.68 -11.05 16.95
CA SER A 12 6.28 -12.25 17.51
C SER A 12 6.75 -12.00 18.95
N SER A 13 5.99 -12.52 19.92
CA SER A 13 6.40 -12.49 21.32
C SER A 13 7.60 -13.41 21.44
N LYS A 14 8.80 -12.81 21.47
CA LYS A 14 10.05 -13.52 21.70
C LYS A 14 9.90 -14.34 23.00
N PRO A 15 10.11 -15.67 23.00
CA PRO A 15 10.25 -16.38 24.25
C PRO A 15 11.53 -15.88 24.94
N ARG A 16 11.32 -15.44 26.18
CA ARG A 16 12.30 -14.93 27.11
C ARG A 16 13.15 -16.11 27.61
N ASN A 17 14.47 -15.89 27.63
CA ASN A 17 15.54 -16.70 28.24
C ASN A 17 15.76 -18.12 27.71
N ASN A 18 16.90 -18.30 27.04
CA ASN A 18 17.82 -19.40 27.33
C ASN A 18 19.26 -18.86 27.17
N ASN A 19 19.97 -18.74 28.28
CA ASN A 19 21.37 -18.32 28.35
C ASN A 19 22.30 -19.45 27.89
N LEU A 20 22.20 -19.89 26.63
CA LEU A 20 23.17 -20.80 26.02
C LEU A 20 24.08 -19.99 25.12
N THR A 21 25.39 -20.10 25.35
CA THR A 21 26.39 -19.42 24.54
C THR A 21 26.46 -20.08 23.15
N THR A 22 26.76 -19.30 22.11
CA THR A 22 26.87 -19.77 20.71
C THR A 22 27.81 -20.98 20.56
N ALA A 23 28.81 -21.10 21.44
CA ALA A 23 29.73 -22.23 21.50
C ALA A 23 29.06 -23.54 21.96
N GLU A 24 28.13 -23.48 22.91
CA GLU A 24 27.42 -24.67 23.42
C GLU A 24 26.41 -25.22 22.41
N MET A 25 25.86 -24.35 21.56
CA MET A 25 24.89 -24.73 20.52
C MET A 25 25.55 -25.44 19.33
N SER A 26 26.82 -25.14 19.06
CA SER A 26 27.61 -25.77 17.98
C SER A 26 28.02 -27.21 18.31
N THR A 27 28.26 -27.51 19.60
CA THR A 27 28.71 -28.84 20.07
C THR A 27 27.59 -29.88 20.03
N LEU A 28 26.32 -29.47 20.05
CA LEU A 28 25.14 -30.34 19.99
C LEU A 28 24.66 -30.60 18.54
N GLY A 29 25.40 -30.16 17.53
CA GLY A 29 25.03 -30.38 16.12
C GLY A 29 23.80 -29.59 15.65
N TYR A 30 23.35 -28.59 16.41
CA TYR A 30 22.30 -27.67 15.96
C TYR A 30 22.87 -26.73 14.91
N ILE A 31 22.70 -27.11 13.64
CA ILE A 31 22.90 -26.22 12.50
C ILE A 31 21.83 -25.12 12.64
N ASN A 32 22.26 -23.90 12.96
CA ASN A 32 21.41 -22.71 12.91
C ASN A 32 21.04 -22.42 11.45
N MET A 33 20.01 -23.11 10.95
CA MET A 33 19.37 -22.87 9.64
C MET A 33 18.55 -21.56 9.62
N THR A 34 18.54 -20.82 10.73
CA THR A 34 17.70 -19.63 10.98
C THR A 34 18.42 -18.30 10.74
N LEU A 35 19.63 -18.30 10.18
CA LEU A 35 20.41 -17.08 9.94
C LEU A 35 20.08 -16.37 8.61
N GLU A 36 19.05 -16.81 7.88
CA GLU A 36 18.42 -15.93 6.90
C GLU A 36 17.15 -15.40 7.56
N GLN A 37 17.26 -14.17 8.05
CA GLN A 37 16.18 -13.42 8.65
C GLN A 37 15.07 -13.29 7.61
N ASP A 38 14.09 -14.19 7.68
CA ASP A 38 13.01 -14.33 6.70
C ASP A 38 12.26 -12.99 6.60
N VAL A 39 12.56 -12.23 5.56
CA VAL A 39 11.92 -10.94 5.32
C VAL A 39 10.47 -11.27 5.01
N PRO A 40 9.50 -10.71 5.76
CA PRO A 40 8.11 -11.07 5.56
C PRO A 40 7.73 -10.80 4.10
N ILE A 41 7.30 -11.85 3.40
CA ILE A 41 6.88 -11.80 1.98
C ILE A 41 5.74 -10.80 1.74
N PHE A 42 5.00 -10.45 2.80
CA PHE A 42 4.02 -9.38 2.80
C PHE A 42 4.40 -8.33 3.84
N SER A 43 4.47 -7.07 3.39
CA SER A 43 4.62 -5.93 4.27
C SER A 43 3.60 -4.86 3.91
N LYS A 44 3.01 -4.26 4.94
CA LYS A 44 2.11 -3.12 4.79
C LYS A 44 2.89 -1.85 5.10
N THR A 45 3.18 -1.07 4.07
CA THR A 45 3.88 0.21 4.23
C THR A 45 2.88 1.34 4.16
N LYS A 46 2.90 2.23 5.16
CA LYS A 46 2.18 3.51 5.08
C LYS A 46 3.03 4.46 4.24
N LYS A 47 2.46 5.03 3.19
CA LYS A 47 3.07 6.11 2.42
C LYS A 47 2.58 7.45 2.98
N ASP A 48 3.49 8.41 3.09
CA ASP A 48 3.14 9.79 3.42
C ASP A 48 2.45 10.42 2.21
N PHE A 49 1.13 10.49 2.30
CA PHE A 49 0.26 11.10 1.32
C PHE A 49 -0.70 12.04 2.03
N THR A 50 -0.65 13.31 1.66
CA THR A 50 -1.50 14.38 2.20
C THR A 50 -2.49 14.80 1.12
N PRO A 51 -3.65 14.12 1.01
CA PRO A 51 -4.67 14.52 0.03
C PRO A 51 -5.24 15.88 0.38
N SER A 52 -5.58 16.68 -0.63
CA SER A 52 -6.20 18.00 -0.45
C SER A 52 -7.62 17.91 0.11
N ASP A 53 -8.31 16.80 -0.16
CA ASP A 53 -9.68 16.54 0.31
C ASP A 53 -9.94 15.02 0.40
N LYS A 54 -11.13 14.63 0.87
CA LYS A 54 -11.55 13.24 1.02
C LYS A 54 -11.40 12.47 -0.30
N ILE A 55 -10.72 11.34 -0.22
CA ILE A 55 -10.58 10.39 -1.31
C ILE A 55 -11.94 9.74 -1.59
N THR A 56 -12.36 9.77 -2.85
CA THR A 56 -13.63 9.17 -3.30
C THR A 56 -13.42 7.91 -4.13
N HIS A 57 -12.46 7.95 -5.05
CA HIS A 57 -12.15 6.85 -5.97
C HIS A 57 -10.64 6.73 -6.12
N VAL A 58 -10.16 5.50 -6.26
CA VAL A 58 -8.74 5.18 -6.43
C VAL A 58 -8.59 4.11 -7.49
N ALA A 59 -7.63 4.28 -8.39
CA ALA A 59 -7.23 3.26 -9.36
C ALA A 59 -5.71 3.18 -9.40
N ILE A 60 -5.19 1.96 -9.47
CA ILE A 60 -3.75 1.69 -9.58
C ILE A 60 -3.54 0.70 -10.72
N SER A 61 -2.65 1.04 -11.64
CA SER A 61 -2.24 0.14 -12.72
C SER A 61 -0.84 0.54 -13.19
N ASN A 62 -0.02 -0.44 -13.58
CA ASN A 62 1.33 -0.22 -14.11
C ASN A 62 2.16 0.86 -13.39
N LYS A 63 2.23 0.79 -12.04
CA LYS A 63 2.96 1.75 -11.18
C LYS A 63 2.43 3.19 -11.25
N GLN A 64 1.25 3.41 -11.81
CA GLN A 64 0.52 4.67 -11.81
C GLN A 64 -0.61 4.58 -10.80
N LEU A 65 -0.71 5.57 -9.92
CA LEU A 65 -1.79 5.75 -8.97
C LEU A 65 -2.59 6.97 -9.42
N ALA A 66 -3.90 6.82 -9.56
CA ALA A 66 -4.85 7.91 -9.75
C ALA A 66 -5.85 7.94 -8.58
N VAL A 67 -6.03 9.11 -8.00
CA VAL A 67 -6.88 9.36 -6.84
C VAL A 67 -7.82 10.51 -7.17
N ALA A 68 -9.11 10.27 -7.14
CA ALA A 68 -10.13 11.29 -7.30
C ALA A 68 -10.64 11.74 -5.93
N MET A 69 -10.66 13.04 -5.70
CA MET A 69 -11.03 13.67 -4.43
C MET A 69 -12.39 14.38 -4.52
N ALA A 70 -13.02 14.62 -3.37
CA ALA A 70 -14.37 15.19 -3.29
C ALA A 70 -14.45 16.65 -3.80
N ASN A 71 -13.34 17.39 -3.77
CA ASN A 71 -13.19 18.73 -4.34
C ASN A 71 -13.06 18.75 -5.87
N ASN A 72 -13.39 17.65 -6.57
CA ASN A 72 -13.23 17.50 -8.01
C ASN A 72 -11.78 17.66 -8.48
N MET A 73 -10.81 17.25 -7.67
CA MET A 73 -9.42 17.15 -8.09
C MET A 73 -9.03 15.70 -8.33
N LEU A 74 -8.32 15.49 -9.42
CA LEU A 74 -7.68 14.23 -9.77
C LEU A 74 -6.18 14.35 -9.52
N PHE A 75 -5.69 13.55 -8.58
CA PHE A 75 -4.28 13.46 -8.24
C PHE A 75 -3.69 12.20 -8.89
N ARG A 76 -2.58 12.35 -9.62
CA ARG A 76 -1.84 11.26 -10.26
C ARG A 76 -0.42 11.23 -9.74
N MET A 77 0.09 10.05 -9.41
CA MET A 77 1.50 9.89 -9.02
C MET A 77 2.02 8.50 -9.37
N ASN A 78 3.34 8.38 -9.44
CA ASN A 78 3.99 7.08 -9.35
C ASN A 78 4.35 6.77 -7.88
N PRO A 79 3.82 5.69 -7.25
CA PRO A 79 4.14 5.34 -5.86
C PRO A 79 5.62 5.06 -5.59
N HIS A 80 6.37 4.70 -6.64
CA HIS A 80 7.82 4.46 -6.59
C HIS A 80 8.62 5.76 -6.75
N ASN A 81 8.04 6.78 -7.39
CA ASN A 81 8.66 8.08 -7.58
C ASN A 81 7.70 9.22 -7.18
N PRO A 82 7.54 9.49 -5.88
CA PRO A 82 6.54 10.44 -5.37
C PRO A 82 6.83 11.91 -5.76
N GLN A 83 8.04 12.23 -6.20
CA GLN A 83 8.36 13.58 -6.69
C GLN A 83 7.62 13.94 -7.97
N GLN A 84 7.26 12.95 -8.78
CA GLN A 84 6.49 13.14 -10.00
C GLN A 84 5.01 12.89 -9.70
N HIS A 85 4.31 13.98 -9.39
CA HIS A 85 2.86 13.98 -9.20
C HIS A 85 2.24 15.12 -10.00
N ASP A 86 1.02 14.88 -10.47
CA ASP A 86 0.21 15.83 -11.22
C ASP A 86 -1.15 15.98 -10.56
N GLU A 87 -1.63 17.22 -10.45
CA GLU A 87 -2.97 17.53 -10.00
C GLU A 87 -3.77 18.18 -11.12
N ILE A 88 -4.95 17.62 -11.39
CA ILE A 88 -5.83 18.05 -12.46
C ILE A 88 -7.19 18.41 -11.87
N SER A 89 -7.62 19.66 -12.06
CA SER A 89 -8.96 20.09 -11.67
C SER A 89 -10.01 19.60 -12.68
N LEU A 90 -10.95 18.80 -12.21
CA LEU A 90 -12.09 18.29 -12.98
C LEU A 90 -13.27 19.26 -13.00
N THR A 91 -13.26 20.31 -12.19
CA THR A 91 -14.38 21.27 -12.03
C THR A 91 -14.85 21.88 -13.35
N LYS A 92 -13.94 22.05 -14.32
CA LYS A 92 -14.25 22.58 -15.66
C LYS A 92 -15.07 21.59 -16.52
N TYR A 93 -15.02 20.30 -16.22
CA TYR A 93 -15.64 19.24 -17.00
C TYR A 93 -16.85 18.62 -16.29
N THR A 94 -16.95 18.76 -14.96
CA THR A 94 -17.95 18.07 -14.13
C THR A 94 -18.82 19.03 -13.33
N THR A 95 -19.01 20.28 -13.80
CA THR A 95 -19.65 21.35 -13.02
C THR A 95 -21.05 20.99 -12.49
N THR A 96 -21.80 20.18 -13.24
CA THR A 96 -23.13 19.69 -12.84
C THR A 96 -23.16 18.18 -12.60
N CYS A 97 -22.04 17.49 -12.67
CA CYS A 97 -22.02 16.03 -12.71
C CYS A 97 -21.15 15.47 -11.58
N ARG A 98 -21.65 14.44 -10.89
CA ARG A 98 -20.92 13.73 -9.85
C ARG A 98 -20.16 12.54 -10.44
N LEU A 99 -18.88 12.41 -10.11
CA LEU A 99 -18.09 11.23 -10.43
C LEU A 99 -18.68 9.96 -9.79
N THR A 100 -18.90 8.93 -10.60
CA THR A 100 -19.45 7.63 -10.17
C THR A 100 -18.45 6.50 -10.21
N ASN A 101 -17.58 6.46 -11.22
CA ASN A 101 -16.54 5.43 -11.34
C ASN A 101 -15.28 5.98 -11.99
N LEU A 102 -14.18 5.29 -11.71
CA LEU A 102 -12.83 5.57 -12.19
C LEU A 102 -12.23 4.25 -12.71
N PHE A 103 -11.84 4.21 -13.98
CA PHE A 103 -11.24 3.03 -14.61
C PHE A 103 -9.90 3.39 -15.22
N MET A 104 -8.88 2.61 -14.91
CA MET A 104 -7.54 2.77 -15.49
C MET A 104 -7.23 1.55 -16.35
N ASP A 105 -6.61 1.77 -17.49
CA ASP A 105 -6.20 0.68 -18.36
C ASP A 105 -5.00 -0.10 -17.77
N PRO A 106 -4.75 -1.35 -18.19
CA PRO A 106 -3.63 -2.15 -17.70
C PRO A 106 -2.24 -1.53 -17.93
N THR A 107 -2.09 -0.64 -18.91
CA THR A 107 -0.82 0.06 -19.18
C THR A 107 -0.66 1.35 -18.36
N GLY A 108 -1.72 1.85 -17.72
CA GLY A 108 -1.70 3.06 -16.88
C GLY A 108 -1.64 4.38 -17.66
N ASN A 109 -1.82 4.33 -18.98
CA ASN A 109 -1.73 5.48 -19.90
C ASN A 109 -3.08 6.20 -20.07
N HIS A 110 -4.18 5.49 -19.89
CA HIS A 110 -5.53 5.96 -20.08
C HIS A 110 -6.36 5.82 -18.80
N LEU A 111 -7.13 6.86 -18.52
CA LEU A 111 -8.04 6.93 -17.38
C LEU A 111 -9.41 7.34 -17.89
N LEU A 112 -10.41 6.51 -17.62
CA LEU A 112 -11.80 6.78 -17.93
C LEU A 112 -12.55 7.15 -16.64
N LEU A 113 -13.32 8.22 -16.72
CA LEU A 113 -14.15 8.73 -15.64
C LEU A 113 -15.60 8.65 -16.10
N THR A 114 -16.47 8.03 -15.31
CA THR A 114 -17.92 8.08 -15.56
C THR A 114 -18.56 9.04 -14.59
N ASN A 115 -19.33 9.99 -15.10
CA ASN A 115 -20.05 10.95 -14.28
C ASN A 115 -21.56 10.77 -14.47
N LYS A 116 -22.33 10.96 -13.41
CA LYS A 116 -23.78 11.11 -13.48
C LYS A 116 -24.15 12.59 -13.36
N PRO A 117 -25.17 13.07 -14.07
CA PRO A 117 -25.74 14.39 -13.80
C PRO A 117 -26.32 14.47 -12.38
#